data_AF-W6S0P1-F1
#
_entry.id   AF-W6S0P1-F1
#
_cell.length_a   1.000
_cell.length_b   1.000
_cell.length_c   1.000
_cell.angle_alpha   90.00
_cell.angle_beta   90.00
_cell.angle_gamma   90.00
#
_symmetry.space_group_name_H-M   'P 1'
#
loop_
_entity.id
_entity.type
_entity.pdbx_description
1 polymer ?
#
loop_
_entity_poly.entity_id
_entity_poly.type
_entity_poly.pdbx_seq_one_letter_code
_entity_poly.pdbx_strand_id
1 'polypeptide(L)'
;MVALIKYNWRIYLKSHKYILPIFILIINMVVTYTLRPIDITGTFIFSACLLFFVMAWMGYTYFDAEQNTSEEILILKSKNYTQYLLSKILMLQFFGVLLSLFSTIIGITCGGFLYPLTIVDIVSILIIHIVFSNIGVVFGMFFQPRIISNTKTSRLLIFLLIIVSIFKEQIVKEVVLSKFIIWILPPINMFTEIFLHLHHFSLIRLLVPIITMAVYTVFEAALLVTIMKKRLY
;
A
#
# COMPACT_ATOMS: atom_id res chain seq x y z
N MET A 1 23.70 1.81 0.69
CA MET A 1 22.30 1.36 0.49
C MET A 1 21.97 0.04 1.17
N VAL A 2 22.53 -1.09 0.73
CA VAL A 2 22.18 -2.42 1.28
C VAL A 2 22.34 -2.50 2.80
N ALA A 3 23.41 -1.90 3.36
CA ALA A 3 23.61 -1.84 4.81
C ALA A 3 22.51 -1.06 5.55
N LEU A 4 21.99 0.04 4.97
CA LEU A 4 20.89 0.81 5.54
C LEU A 4 19.57 0.03 5.49
N ILE A 5 19.28 -0.63 4.36
CA ILE A 5 18.10 -1.50 4.22
C ILE A 5 18.13 -2.61 5.28
N LYS A 6 19.29 -3.28 5.45
CA LYS A 6 19.47 -4.34 6.45
C LYS A 6 19.31 -3.83 7.88
N TYR A 7 19.76 -2.61 8.14
CA TYR A 7 19.59 -1.95 9.43
C TYR A 7 18.12 -1.64 9.72
N ASN A 8 17.43 -0.97 8.78
CA ASN A 8 16.00 -0.65 8.88
C ASN A 8 15.16 -1.91 9.09
N TRP A 9 15.46 -2.98 8.35
CA TRP A 9 14.79 -4.27 8.47
C TRP A 9 14.86 -4.83 9.90
N ARG A 10 16.06 -4.83 10.49
CA ARG A 10 16.28 -5.34 11.85
C ARG A 10 15.56 -4.50 12.89
N ILE A 11 15.57 -3.18 12.76
CA ILE A 11 14.88 -2.28 13.70
C ILE A 11 13.38 -2.48 13.63
N TYR A 12 12.84 -2.53 12.41
CA TYR A 12 11.40 -2.66 12.24
C TYR A 12 10.88 -3.99 12.78
N LEU A 13 11.58 -5.10 12.53
CA LEU A 13 11.22 -6.40 13.10
C LEU A 13 11.29 -6.41 14.63
N LYS A 14 12.25 -5.70 15.24
CA LYS A 14 12.33 -5.59 16.71
C LYS A 14 11.25 -4.69 17.32
N SER A 15 10.63 -3.81 16.52
CA SER A 15 9.56 -2.93 17.00
C SER A 15 8.23 -3.65 17.22
N HIS A 16 8.05 -4.84 16.62
CA HIS A 16 6.81 -5.63 16.64
C HIS A 16 5.56 -4.88 16.13
N LYS A 17 5.68 -3.63 15.64
CA LYS A 17 4.54 -2.83 15.16
C LYS A 17 3.90 -3.38 13.89
N TYR A 18 4.61 -4.27 13.17
CA TYR A 18 4.09 -4.96 11.99
C TYR A 18 3.11 -6.09 12.32
N ILE A 19 3.10 -6.60 13.56
CA ILE A 19 2.29 -7.78 13.93
C ILE A 19 0.80 -7.48 13.76
N LEU A 20 0.33 -6.34 14.27
CA LEU A 20 -1.09 -5.99 14.22
C LEU A 20 -1.59 -5.81 12.77
N PRO A 21 -0.93 -5.05 11.88
CA PRO A 21 -1.31 -4.98 10.47
C PRO A 21 -1.34 -6.35 9.76
N ILE A 22 -0.37 -7.23 10.01
CA ILE A 22 -0.37 -8.58 9.44
C ILE A 22 -1.52 -9.42 9.99
N PHE A 23 -1.82 -9.31 11.27
CA PHE A 23 -2.93 -10.04 11.88
C PHE A 23 -4.28 -9.63 11.27
N ILE A 24 -4.49 -8.34 11.02
CA ILE A 24 -5.65 -7.81 10.29
C ILE A 24 -5.72 -8.40 8.88
N LEU A 25 -4.59 -8.49 8.17
CA LEU A 25 -4.53 -9.11 6.85
C LEU A 25 -4.95 -10.58 6.90
N ILE A 26 -4.47 -11.35 7.88
CA ILE A 26 -4.81 -12.76 8.05
C ILE A 26 -6.31 -12.93 8.33
N ILE A 27 -6.87 -12.16 9.26
CA ILE A 27 -8.32 -12.17 9.54
C ILE A 27 -9.10 -11.90 8.26
N ASN A 28 -8.68 -10.90 7.49
CA ASN A 28 -9.34 -10.59 6.24
C ASN A 28 -9.32 -11.76 5.26
N MET A 29 -8.17 -12.43 5.08
CA MET A 29 -8.12 -13.61 4.20
C MET A 29 -9.11 -14.67 4.65
N VAL A 30 -9.12 -15.00 5.94
CA VAL A 30 -10.04 -16.01 6.48
C VAL A 30 -11.49 -15.62 6.21
N VAL A 31 -11.88 -14.38 6.48
CA VAL A 31 -13.24 -13.91 6.25
C VAL A 31 -13.60 -13.94 4.76
N THR A 32 -12.75 -13.39 3.90
CA THR A 32 -13.02 -13.25 2.46
C THR A 32 -13.21 -14.61 1.79
N TYR A 33 -12.36 -15.59 2.10
CA TYR A 33 -12.41 -16.91 1.47
C TYR A 33 -13.37 -17.89 2.15
N THR A 34 -14.01 -17.51 3.26
CA THR A 34 -15.08 -18.32 3.88
C THR A 34 -16.45 -18.04 3.24
N LEU A 35 -16.67 -16.84 2.72
CA LEU A 35 -17.94 -16.42 2.13
C LEU A 35 -18.07 -16.97 0.69
N ARG A 36 -18.95 -17.96 0.50
CA ARG A 36 -19.27 -18.54 -0.81
C ARG A 36 -20.56 -17.96 -1.38
N PRO A 37 -20.69 -17.82 -2.71
CA PRO A 37 -19.73 -18.19 -3.76
C PRO A 37 -18.59 -17.18 -3.93
N ILE A 38 -17.40 -17.66 -4.34
CA ILE A 38 -16.19 -16.86 -4.48
C ILE A 38 -15.99 -16.49 -5.95
N ASP A 39 -16.13 -15.20 -6.27
CA ASP A 39 -15.75 -14.62 -7.56
C ASP A 39 -14.26 -14.26 -7.57
N ILE A 40 -13.55 -14.59 -8.66
CA ILE A 40 -12.09 -14.44 -8.72
C ILE A 40 -11.72 -12.96 -8.66
N THR A 41 -12.22 -12.14 -9.58
CA THR A 41 -11.78 -10.75 -9.70
C THR A 41 -12.20 -9.92 -8.49
N GLY A 42 -13.47 -10.02 -8.07
CA GLY A 42 -13.99 -9.26 -6.93
C GLY A 42 -13.23 -9.54 -5.63
N THR A 43 -13.00 -10.81 -5.30
CA THR A 43 -12.35 -11.17 -4.02
C THR A 43 -10.87 -10.79 -3.99
N PHE A 44 -10.13 -10.98 -5.09
CA PHE A 44 -8.72 -10.59 -5.14
C PHE A 44 -8.51 -9.08 -5.18
N ILE A 45 -9.41 -8.31 -5.79
CA ILE A 45 -9.34 -6.84 -5.75
C ILE A 45 -9.66 -6.34 -4.34
N PHE A 46 -10.67 -6.90 -3.67
CA PHE A 46 -10.98 -6.56 -2.29
C PHE A 46 -9.80 -6.87 -1.34
N SER A 47 -9.19 -8.04 -1.51
CA SER A 47 -7.97 -8.41 -0.80
C SER A 47 -6.82 -7.43 -1.05
N ALA A 48 -6.61 -7.01 -2.30
CA ALA A 48 -5.60 -6.02 -2.66
C ALA A 48 -5.87 -4.65 -2.03
N CYS A 49 -7.12 -4.18 -1.99
CA CYS A 49 -7.51 -2.94 -1.29
C CYS A 49 -7.15 -2.99 0.20
N LEU A 50 -7.34 -4.14 0.85
CA LEU A 50 -6.96 -4.31 2.24
C LEU A 50 -5.45 -4.43 2.43
N LEU A 51 -4.74 -5.02 1.47
CA LEU A 51 -3.27 -4.98 1.47
C LEU A 51 -2.75 -3.54 1.32
N PHE A 52 -3.37 -2.71 0.48
CA PHE A 52 -3.07 -1.27 0.38
C PHE A 52 -3.21 -0.59 1.76
N PHE A 53 -4.33 -0.83 2.45
CA PHE A 53 -4.58 -0.30 3.79
C PHE A 53 -3.52 -0.76 4.81
N VAL A 54 -3.23 -2.05 4.84
CA VAL A 54 -2.20 -2.64 5.73
C VAL A 54 -0.84 -2.02 5.46
N MET A 55 -0.46 -1.86 4.20
CA MET A 55 0.84 -1.28 3.84
C MET A 55 0.91 0.22 4.13
N ALA A 56 -0.19 0.97 3.99
CA ALA A 56 -0.25 2.37 4.42
C ALA A 56 -0.12 2.51 5.93
N TRP A 57 -0.75 1.63 6.71
CA TRP A 57 -0.55 1.55 8.15
C TRP A 57 0.93 1.28 8.48
N MET A 58 1.54 0.29 7.82
CA MET A 58 2.95 -0.05 8.05
C MET A 58 3.89 1.10 7.68
N GLY A 59 3.62 1.80 6.57
CA GLY A 59 4.34 3.00 6.17
C GLY A 59 4.33 4.10 7.23
N TYR A 60 3.17 4.35 7.85
CA TYR A 60 3.05 5.33 8.93
C TYR A 60 3.75 4.88 10.22
N THR A 61 3.45 3.66 10.67
CA THR A 61 3.97 3.15 11.95
C THR A 61 5.48 3.00 12.00
N TYR A 62 6.13 2.80 10.85
CA TYR A 62 7.58 2.80 10.74
C TYR A 62 8.17 4.12 11.25
N PHE A 63 7.68 5.26 10.75
CA PHE A 63 8.19 6.58 11.14
C PHE A 63 7.74 6.99 12.54
N ASP A 64 6.55 6.59 12.96
CA ASP A 64 6.06 6.81 14.33
C ASP A 64 6.85 6.01 15.38
N ALA A 65 7.57 4.94 14.99
CA ALA A 65 8.40 4.13 15.89
C ALA A 65 9.80 4.70 16.13
N GLU A 66 10.27 5.59 15.26
CA GLU A 66 11.65 6.02 15.25
C GLU A 66 11.85 7.23 16.17
N GLN A 67 12.88 7.17 17.03
CA GLN A 67 13.25 8.31 17.85
C GLN A 67 13.99 9.34 16.99
N ASN A 68 13.60 10.62 17.11
CA ASN A 68 14.20 11.73 16.36
C ASN A 68 15.73 11.75 16.43
N THR A 69 16.30 11.44 17.61
CA THR A 69 17.75 11.41 17.84
C THR A 69 18.46 10.29 17.07
N SER A 70 17.84 9.11 16.96
CA SER A 70 18.39 7.99 16.19
C SER A 70 18.39 8.30 14.69
N GLU A 71 17.32 8.95 14.21
CA GLU A 71 17.18 9.36 12.83
C GLU A 71 18.22 10.41 12.42
N GLU A 72 18.49 11.42 13.26
CA GLU A 72 19.52 12.43 12.99
C GLU A 72 20.92 11.84 12.86
N ILE A 73 21.29 10.91 13.75
CA ILE A 73 22.58 10.20 13.69
C ILE A 73 22.71 9.40 12.39
N LEU A 74 21.64 8.74 11.96
CA LEU A 74 21.63 7.96 10.71
C LEU A 74 21.77 8.85 9.48
N ILE A 75 21.13 10.02 9.48
CA ILE A 75 21.24 11.00 8.39
C ILE A 75 22.67 11.55 8.31
N LEU A 76 23.26 11.93 9.46
CA LEU A 76 24.66 12.39 9.54
C LEU A 76 25.64 11.32 9.05
N LYS A 77 25.44 10.05 9.46
CA LYS A 77 26.30 8.94 9.03
C LYS A 77 26.13 8.60 7.55
N SER A 78 24.91 8.72 7.02
CA SER A 78 24.60 8.49 5.60
C SER A 78 25.16 9.61 4.71
N LYS A 79 25.37 10.81 5.25
CA LYS A 79 25.74 12.05 4.52
C LYS A 79 24.79 12.43 3.38
N ASN A 80 23.70 11.69 3.20
CA ASN A 80 22.71 11.92 2.17
C ASN A 80 21.33 11.50 2.65
N TYR A 81 20.45 12.50 2.77
CA TYR A 81 19.08 12.32 3.23
C TYR A 81 18.20 11.56 2.25
N THR A 82 18.39 11.75 0.93
CA THR A 82 17.60 11.00 -0.05
C THR A 82 17.89 9.52 0.03
N GLN A 83 19.17 9.18 0.23
CA GLN A 83 19.58 7.79 0.30
C GLN A 83 19.02 7.10 1.54
N TYR A 84 18.98 7.83 2.64
CA TYR A 84 18.33 7.38 3.86
C TYR A 84 16.83 7.13 3.64
N LEU A 85 16.09 8.08 3.08
CA LEU A 85 14.65 7.93 2.84
C LEU A 85 14.33 6.82 1.83
N LEU A 86 15.06 6.76 0.71
CA LEU A 86 14.92 5.70 -0.29
C LEU A 86 15.18 4.32 0.32
N SER A 87 16.14 4.20 1.24
CA SER A 87 16.39 2.93 1.92
C SER A 87 15.20 2.45 2.77
N LYS A 88 14.41 3.37 3.34
CA LYS A 88 13.19 3.05 4.08
C LYS A 88 12.07 2.61 3.13
N ILE A 89 11.86 3.38 2.05
CA ILE A 89 10.86 3.07 1.02
C ILE A 89 11.13 1.67 0.45
N LEU A 90 12.36 1.40 0.00
CA LEU A 90 12.75 0.11 -0.56
C LEU A 90 12.58 -1.06 0.43
N MET A 91 12.90 -0.83 1.71
CA MET A 91 12.71 -1.86 2.74
C MET A 91 11.22 -2.20 2.93
N LEU A 92 10.34 -1.19 3.01
CA LEU A 92 8.90 -1.41 3.15
C LEU A 92 8.27 -1.98 1.87
N GLN A 93 8.72 -1.57 0.69
CA GLN A 93 8.28 -2.15 -0.58
C GLN A 93 8.66 -3.64 -0.68
N PHE A 94 9.88 -4.00 -0.23
CA PHE A 94 10.27 -5.42 -0.13
C PHE A 94 9.36 -6.20 0.82
N PHE A 95 8.99 -5.59 1.96
CA PHE A 95 7.99 -6.19 2.87
C PHE A 95 6.61 -6.34 2.20
N GLY A 96 6.22 -5.35 1.40
CA GLY A 96 5.00 -5.37 0.58
C GLY A 96 4.98 -6.54 -0.38
N VAL A 97 6.07 -6.79 -1.11
CA VAL A 97 6.19 -7.94 -2.03
C VAL A 97 6.01 -9.27 -1.30
N LEU A 98 6.60 -9.43 -0.10
CA LEU A 98 6.43 -10.64 0.70
C LEU A 98 4.96 -10.86 1.12
N LEU A 99 4.27 -9.79 1.55
CA LEU A 99 2.86 -9.86 1.91
C LEU A 99 1.95 -10.08 0.68
N SER A 100 2.30 -9.52 -0.47
CA SER A 100 1.61 -9.76 -1.75
C SER A 100 1.70 -11.24 -2.15
N LEU A 101 2.88 -11.86 -2.02
CA LEU A 101 3.07 -13.30 -2.25
C LEU A 101 2.24 -14.12 -1.26
N PHE A 102 2.30 -13.79 0.03
CA PHE A 102 1.52 -14.46 1.07
C PHE A 102 0.01 -14.41 0.80
N SER A 103 -0.53 -13.22 0.51
CA SER A 103 -1.95 -13.01 0.16
C SER A 103 -2.36 -13.87 -1.04
N THR A 104 -1.54 -13.85 -2.10
CA THR A 104 -1.83 -14.57 -3.34
C THR A 104 -1.84 -16.08 -3.11
N ILE A 105 -0.84 -16.61 -2.41
CA ILE A 105 -0.74 -18.04 -2.09
C ILE A 105 -1.94 -18.49 -1.26
N ILE A 106 -2.28 -17.76 -0.20
CA ILE A 106 -3.43 -18.11 0.65
C ILE A 106 -4.71 -18.14 -0.17
N GLY A 107 -4.98 -17.08 -0.95
CA GLY A 107 -6.20 -17.01 -1.75
C GLY A 107 -6.34 -18.18 -2.72
N ILE A 108 -5.26 -18.54 -3.41
CA ILE A 108 -5.27 -19.68 -4.35
C ILE A 108 -5.49 -21.00 -3.60
N THR A 109 -4.81 -21.22 -2.47
CA THR A 109 -4.91 -22.48 -1.71
C THR A 109 -6.25 -22.69 -1.01
N CYS A 110 -6.94 -21.61 -0.66
CA CYS A 110 -8.25 -21.69 0.01
C CYS A 110 -9.34 -22.23 -0.93
N GLY A 111 -9.16 -22.09 -2.26
CA GLY A 111 -10.02 -22.67 -3.29
C GLY A 111 -11.45 -22.15 -3.25
N GLY A 112 -12.39 -22.92 -3.84
CA GLY A 112 -13.83 -22.61 -3.81
C GLY A 112 -14.29 -21.56 -4.83
N PHE A 113 -13.47 -21.27 -5.83
CA PHE A 113 -13.81 -20.35 -6.93
C PHE A 113 -14.94 -20.91 -7.80
N LEU A 114 -15.83 -20.02 -8.23
CA LEU A 114 -16.91 -20.33 -9.18
C LEU A 114 -16.37 -20.81 -10.53
N TYR A 115 -15.20 -20.32 -10.93
CA TYR A 115 -14.55 -20.61 -12.19
C TYR A 115 -13.14 -21.16 -11.94
N PRO A 116 -12.61 -22.01 -12.84
CA PRO A 116 -11.25 -22.52 -12.70
C PRO A 116 -10.23 -21.39 -12.87
N LEU A 117 -9.25 -21.33 -11.98
CA LEU A 117 -8.16 -20.35 -12.06
C LEU A 117 -7.27 -20.64 -13.27
N THR A 118 -7.00 -19.60 -14.06
CA THR A 118 -6.00 -19.66 -15.13
C THR A 118 -4.64 -19.15 -14.65
N ILE A 119 -3.56 -19.52 -15.35
CA ILE A 119 -2.21 -18.99 -15.07
C ILE A 119 -2.19 -17.45 -15.21
N VAL A 120 -2.98 -16.92 -16.15
CA VAL A 120 -3.12 -15.48 -16.37
C VAL A 120 -3.73 -14.80 -15.16
N ASP A 121 -4.72 -15.42 -14.51
CA ASP A 121 -5.32 -14.90 -13.29
C ASP A 121 -4.28 -14.84 -12.16
N ILE A 122 -3.54 -15.92 -11.93
CA ILE A 122 -2.52 -16.01 -10.87
C ILE A 122 -1.46 -14.91 -11.01
N VAL A 123 -0.95 -14.72 -12.23
CA VAL A 123 0.05 -13.67 -12.51
C VAL A 123 -0.55 -12.27 -12.31
N SER A 124 -1.78 -12.05 -12.80
CA SER A 124 -2.47 -10.76 -12.66
C SER A 124 -2.74 -10.42 -11.20
N ILE A 125 -3.21 -11.39 -10.42
CA ILE A 125 -3.46 -11.26 -8.98
C ILE A 125 -2.19 -10.83 -8.26
N LEU A 126 -1.06 -11.51 -8.52
CA LEU A 126 0.21 -11.18 -7.89
C LEU A 126 0.66 -9.75 -8.23
N ILE A 127 0.57 -9.36 -9.50
CA ILE A 127 0.95 -8.01 -9.94
C ILE A 127 0.07 -6.95 -9.27
N ILE A 128 -1.26 -7.16 -9.22
CA ILE A 128 -2.19 -6.24 -8.56
C ILE A 128 -1.80 -6.06 -7.09
N HIS A 129 -1.55 -7.16 -6.37
CA HIS A 129 -1.16 -7.08 -4.96
C HIS A 129 0.16 -6.33 -4.75
N ILE A 130 1.14 -6.49 -5.64
CA ILE A 130 2.42 -5.78 -5.57
C ILE A 130 2.23 -4.28 -5.82
N VAL A 131 1.41 -3.91 -6.79
CA VAL A 131 1.14 -2.50 -7.10
C VAL A 131 0.41 -1.82 -5.94
N PHE A 132 -0.61 -2.47 -5.37
CA PHE A 132 -1.37 -1.97 -4.23
C PHE A 132 -0.52 -1.87 -2.95
N SER A 133 0.37 -2.83 -2.71
CA SER A 133 1.27 -2.78 -1.56
C SER A 133 2.25 -1.62 -1.68
N ASN A 134 2.82 -1.40 -2.86
CA ASN A 134 3.79 -0.32 -3.11
C ASN A 134 3.18 1.08 -2.96
N ILE A 135 2.00 1.32 -3.54
CA ILE A 135 1.32 2.61 -3.40
C ILE A 135 0.89 2.85 -1.94
N GLY A 136 0.44 1.81 -1.24
CA GLY A 136 0.10 1.88 0.18
C GLY A 136 1.28 2.36 1.03
N VAL A 137 2.47 1.78 0.82
CA VAL A 137 3.70 2.20 1.53
C VAL A 137 3.92 3.70 1.39
N VAL A 138 4.01 4.20 0.16
CA VAL A 138 4.37 5.59 -0.11
C VAL A 138 3.30 6.53 0.43
N PHE A 139 2.03 6.19 0.22
CA PHE A 139 0.90 6.95 0.74
C PHE A 139 0.93 7.06 2.27
N GLY A 140 1.15 5.95 2.98
CA GLY A 140 1.24 5.94 4.44
C GLY A 140 2.38 6.80 5.01
N MET A 141 3.50 6.88 4.29
CA MET A 141 4.66 7.67 4.72
C MET A 141 4.42 9.18 4.72
N PHE A 142 3.45 9.69 3.96
CA PHE A 142 3.11 11.13 3.95
C PHE A 142 2.64 11.65 5.30
N PHE A 143 2.11 10.77 6.13
CA PHE A 143 1.46 11.14 7.38
C PHE A 143 2.39 11.02 8.58
N GLN A 144 3.68 10.78 8.37
CA GLN A 144 4.67 10.73 9.45
C GLN A 144 4.69 12.01 10.33
N PRO A 145 5.22 11.90 11.57
CA PRO A 145 5.27 13.02 12.53
C PRO A 145 5.98 14.30 12.02
N ARG A 146 6.95 14.16 11.09
CA ARG A 146 7.66 15.30 10.49
C ARG A 146 6.77 16.18 9.60
N ILE A 147 5.76 15.59 8.96
CA ILE A 147 4.83 16.32 8.08
C ILE A 147 3.62 16.77 8.89
N ILE A 148 3.08 15.89 9.73
CA ILE A 148 1.94 16.17 10.61
C ILE A 148 2.39 15.97 12.06
N SER A 149 2.64 17.07 12.77
CA SER A 149 3.18 17.04 14.14
C SER A 149 2.27 16.33 15.13
N ASN A 150 0.95 16.46 14.96
CA ASN A 150 -0.02 15.84 15.86
C ASN A 150 -0.34 14.40 15.44
N THR A 151 0.27 13.44 16.14
CA THR A 151 0.14 11.99 15.88
C THR A 151 -1.29 11.46 16.02
N LYS A 152 -2.17 12.11 16.81
CA LYS A 152 -3.59 11.73 16.88
C LYS A 152 -4.30 12.10 15.58
N THR A 153 -4.09 13.33 15.12
CA THR A 153 -4.69 13.81 13.85
C THR A 153 -4.16 13.06 12.64
N SER A 154 -2.87 12.75 12.62
CA SER A 154 -2.26 11.98 11.53
C SER A 154 -2.91 10.59 11.38
N ARG A 155 -3.03 9.84 12.48
CA ARG A 155 -3.68 8.51 12.46
C ARG A 155 -5.08 8.60 11.89
N LEU A 156 -5.91 9.50 12.41
CA LEU A 156 -7.29 9.69 11.93
C LEU A 156 -7.33 10.06 10.45
N LEU A 157 -6.44 10.96 10.01
CA LEU A 157 -6.38 11.41 8.63
C LEU A 157 -6.01 10.27 7.67
N ILE A 158 -5.06 9.40 8.03
CA ILE A 158 -4.68 8.23 7.22
C ILE A 158 -5.87 7.30 7.06
N PHE A 159 -6.52 6.92 8.17
CA PHE A 159 -7.67 6.02 8.14
C PHE A 159 -8.78 6.58 7.25
N LEU A 160 -9.10 7.87 7.43
CA LEU A 160 -10.12 8.55 6.64
C LEU A 160 -9.75 8.58 5.16
N LEU A 161 -8.54 9.00 4.80
CA LEU A 161 -8.14 9.15 3.40
C LEU A 161 -8.00 7.80 2.68
N ILE A 162 -7.63 6.72 3.37
CA ILE A 162 -7.67 5.38 2.78
C ILE A 162 -9.11 4.99 2.42
N ILE A 163 -10.07 5.19 3.34
CA ILE A 163 -11.49 4.89 3.07
C ILE A 163 -11.98 5.72 1.88
N VAL A 164 -11.71 7.03 1.86
CA VAL A 164 -12.11 7.90 0.75
C VAL A 164 -11.43 7.48 -0.56
N SER A 165 -10.19 6.99 -0.52
CA SER A 165 -9.48 6.48 -1.72
C SER A 165 -10.14 5.24 -2.31
N ILE A 166 -10.62 4.33 -1.45
CA ILE A 166 -11.31 3.10 -1.87
C ILE A 166 -12.68 3.42 -2.47
N PHE A 167 -13.44 4.33 -1.86
CA PHE A 167 -14.81 4.69 -2.27
C PHE A 167 -14.89 5.93 -3.20
N LYS A 168 -13.75 6.31 -3.77
CA LYS A 168 -13.57 7.53 -4.56
C LYS A 168 -14.63 7.73 -5.63
N GLU A 169 -14.91 6.72 -6.43
CA GLU A 169 -15.87 6.80 -7.54
C GLU A 169 -17.31 6.97 -7.09
N GLN A 170 -17.69 6.24 -6.04
CA GLN A 170 -19.04 6.29 -5.48
C GLN A 170 -19.30 7.71 -4.95
N ILE A 171 -18.30 8.32 -4.30
CA ILE A 171 -18.36 9.69 -3.79
C ILE A 171 -18.44 10.72 -4.93
N VAL A 172 -17.65 10.57 -6.00
CA VAL A 172 -17.66 11.51 -7.14
C VAL A 172 -19.00 11.51 -7.87
N LYS A 173 -19.68 10.36 -7.94
CA LYS A 173 -21.00 10.24 -8.56
C LYS A 173 -22.07 11.04 -7.81
N GLU A 174 -21.98 11.11 -6.49
CA GLU A 174 -22.96 11.81 -5.65
C GLU A 174 -22.61 13.30 -5.42
N VAL A 175 -21.33 13.66 -5.38
CA VAL A 175 -20.89 15.04 -5.04
C VAL A 175 -19.98 15.62 -6.12
N VAL A 176 -20.51 16.51 -6.97
CA VAL A 176 -19.78 17.11 -8.11
C VAL A 176 -18.55 17.94 -7.68
N LEU A 177 -18.64 18.64 -6.55
CA LEU A 177 -17.55 19.46 -5.97
C LEU A 177 -16.34 18.63 -5.52
N SER A 178 -16.51 17.33 -5.30
CA SER A 178 -15.45 16.45 -4.81
C SER A 178 -14.37 16.14 -5.86
N LYS A 179 -14.65 16.37 -7.16
CA LYS A 179 -13.74 16.07 -8.29
C LYS A 179 -12.34 16.65 -8.14
N PHE A 180 -12.20 17.85 -7.58
CA PHE A 180 -10.90 18.51 -7.42
C PHE A 180 -10.08 17.96 -6.24
N ILE A 181 -10.73 17.65 -5.12
CA ILE A 181 -10.07 17.13 -3.91
C ILE A 181 -9.62 15.68 -4.13
N ILE A 182 -10.39 14.94 -4.91
CA ILE A 182 -10.22 13.51 -5.13
C ILE A 182 -9.09 13.19 -6.13
N TRP A 183 -8.58 14.16 -6.88
CA TRP A 183 -7.45 13.96 -7.78
C TRP A 183 -6.14 13.64 -7.03
N ILE A 184 -6.02 14.10 -5.78
CA ILE A 184 -4.87 13.84 -4.89
C ILE A 184 -4.91 12.42 -4.31
N LEU A 185 -6.01 11.69 -4.47
CA LEU A 185 -6.13 10.34 -3.92
C LEU A 185 -5.66 9.28 -4.92
N PRO A 186 -4.99 8.22 -4.43
CA PRO A 186 -4.49 7.14 -5.27
C PRO A 186 -5.61 6.53 -6.12
N PRO A 187 -5.36 6.21 -7.40
CA PRO A 187 -6.37 5.73 -8.34
C PRO A 187 -6.66 4.22 -8.18
N ILE A 188 -7.01 3.80 -6.96
CA ILE A 188 -7.27 2.40 -6.57
C ILE A 188 -8.50 1.82 -7.26
N ASN A 189 -9.50 2.68 -7.42
CA ASN A 189 -10.80 2.44 -8.01
C ASN A 189 -10.77 2.01 -9.50
N MET A 190 -9.69 2.35 -10.24
CA MET A 190 -9.56 1.91 -11.64
C MET A 190 -9.60 0.39 -11.81
N PHE A 191 -9.07 -0.37 -10.84
CA PHE A 191 -9.10 -1.83 -10.90
C PHE A 191 -10.52 -2.37 -10.66
N THR A 192 -11.26 -1.76 -9.72
CA THR A 192 -12.65 -2.13 -9.49
C THR A 192 -13.51 -1.84 -10.72
N GLU A 193 -13.37 -0.69 -11.38
CA GLU A 193 -14.18 -0.39 -12.59
C GLU A 193 -13.96 -1.39 -13.72
N ILE A 194 -12.70 -1.74 -13.98
CA ILE A 194 -12.33 -2.55 -15.15
C ILE A 194 -12.71 -4.02 -14.95
N PHE A 195 -12.57 -4.54 -13.72
CA PHE A 195 -12.60 -5.98 -13.46
C PHE A 195 -13.81 -6.47 -12.65
N LEU A 196 -14.58 -5.61 -11.98
CA LEU A 196 -15.69 -6.04 -11.12
C LEU A 196 -16.82 -6.77 -11.86
N HIS A 197 -16.90 -6.62 -13.18
CA HIS A 197 -17.87 -7.33 -14.03
C HIS A 197 -17.25 -8.47 -14.86
N LEU A 198 -15.97 -8.78 -14.65
CA LEU A 198 -15.25 -9.82 -15.39
C LEU A 198 -15.00 -11.01 -14.47
N HIS A 199 -15.12 -12.24 -14.99
CA HIS A 199 -14.83 -13.45 -14.22
C HIS A 199 -13.34 -13.81 -14.19
N HIS A 200 -12.58 -13.31 -15.17
CA HIS A 200 -11.14 -13.55 -15.31
C HIS A 200 -10.39 -12.25 -15.57
N PHE A 201 -9.13 -12.23 -15.17
CA PHE A 201 -8.21 -11.14 -15.47
C PHE A 201 -7.70 -11.22 -16.90
N SER A 202 -7.40 -10.05 -17.46
CA SER A 202 -6.83 -9.87 -18.78
C SER A 202 -5.58 -9.03 -18.66
N LEU A 203 -4.43 -9.55 -19.09
CA LEU A 203 -3.15 -8.82 -19.04
C LEU A 203 -3.21 -7.51 -19.82
N ILE A 204 -3.89 -7.49 -20.96
CA ILE A 204 -4.04 -6.29 -21.80
C ILE A 204 -4.82 -5.20 -21.06
N ARG A 205 -5.91 -5.56 -20.39
CA ARG A 205 -6.72 -4.62 -19.60
C ARG A 205 -6.01 -4.19 -18.31
N LEU A 206 -5.03 -4.96 -17.85
CA LEU A 206 -4.20 -4.68 -16.67
C LEU A 206 -3.15 -3.59 -16.92
N LEU A 207 -2.69 -3.43 -18.17
CA LEU A 207 -1.58 -2.53 -18.50
C LEU A 207 -1.84 -1.08 -18.12
N VAL A 208 -3.00 -0.55 -18.52
CA VAL A 208 -3.37 0.85 -18.23
C VAL A 208 -3.41 1.14 -16.73
N PRO A 209 -4.16 0.39 -15.89
CA PRO A 209 -4.23 0.66 -14.46
C PRO A 209 -2.91 0.42 -13.72
N ILE A 210 -2.05 -0.50 -14.20
CA ILE A 210 -0.69 -0.67 -13.64
C ILE A 210 0.18 0.55 -13.93
N ILE A 211 0.19 1.00 -15.19
CA ILE A 211 1.06 2.11 -15.60
C ILE A 211 0.65 3.39 -14.85
N THR A 212 -0.65 3.67 -14.74
CA THR A 212 -1.13 4.83 -13.97
C THR A 212 -0.74 4.73 -12.51
N MET A 213 -0.91 3.57 -11.87
CA MET A 213 -0.47 3.37 -10.48
C MET A 213 1.03 3.51 -10.29
N ALA A 214 1.83 2.96 -11.20
CA ALA A 214 3.29 3.02 -11.13
C ALA A 214 3.79 4.46 -11.26
N VAL A 215 3.27 5.21 -12.26
CA VAL A 215 3.58 6.63 -12.44
C VAL A 215 3.19 7.43 -11.21
N TYR A 216 1.99 7.17 -10.69
CA TYR A 216 1.49 7.85 -9.50
C TYR A 216 2.34 7.56 -8.25
N THR A 217 2.75 6.29 -8.04
CA THR A 217 3.62 5.89 -6.93
C THR A 217 4.99 6.58 -7.01
N VAL A 218 5.57 6.67 -8.21
CA VAL A 218 6.85 7.37 -8.43
C VAL A 218 6.72 8.86 -8.15
N PHE A 219 5.64 9.48 -8.63
CA PHE A 219 5.33 10.88 -8.37
C PHE A 219 5.18 11.16 -6.86
N GLU A 220 4.40 10.35 -6.16
CA GLU A 220 4.23 10.42 -4.71
C GLU A 220 5.55 10.26 -3.97
N ALA A 221 6.38 9.28 -4.35
CA ALA A 221 7.69 9.07 -3.72
C ALA A 221 8.62 10.27 -3.93
N ALA A 222 8.64 10.86 -5.13
CA ALA A 222 9.42 12.05 -5.43
C ALA A 222 8.94 13.27 -4.64
N LEU A 223 7.62 13.43 -4.51
CA LEU A 223 6.99 14.51 -3.75
C LEU A 223 7.30 14.37 -2.25
N LEU A 224 7.20 13.16 -1.70
CA LEU A 224 7.58 12.84 -0.31
C LEU A 224 9.03 13.23 -0.04
N VAL A 225 9.96 12.79 -0.89
CA VAL A 225 11.39 13.10 -0.78
C VAL A 225 11.64 14.61 -0.79
N THR A 226 10.93 15.34 -1.64
CA THR A 226 11.08 16.80 -1.78
C THR A 226 10.55 17.54 -0.55
N ILE A 227 9.37 17.19 -0.05
CA ILE A 227 8.78 17.78 1.17
C ILE A 227 9.69 17.53 2.37
N MET A 228 10.16 16.30 2.54
CA MET A 228 10.97 15.92 3.69
C MET A 228 12.33 16.63 3.69
N LYS A 229 12.94 16.86 2.53
CA LYS A 229 14.15 17.68 2.42
C LYS A 229 13.92 19.11 2.88
N LYS A 230 12.81 19.73 2.46
CA LYS A 230 12.48 21.12 2.82
C LYS A 230 12.23 21.30 4.31
N ARG A 231 11.80 20.26 5.03
CA ARG A 231 11.58 20.30 6.48
C ARG A 231 12.82 19.92 7.32
N LEU A 232 13.93 19.59 6.66
CA LEU A 232 15.20 19.26 7.32
C LEU A 232 16.08 20.50 7.57
N TYR A 233 15.81 21.58 6.84
CA TYR A 233 16.47 22.88 6.89
C TYR A 233 15.46 23.93 7.33
#